data_AF-A0A1G8YB36-F1
#
_entry.id   AF-A0A1G8YB36-F1
#
_cell.length_a   1.000
_cell.length_b   1.000
_cell.length_c   1.000
_cell.angle_alpha   90.00
_cell.angle_beta   90.00
_cell.angle_gamma   90.00
#
_symmetry.space_group_name_H-M   'P 1'
#
loop_
_entity.id
_entity.type
_entity.pdbx_description
1 polymer ?
#
loop_
_entity_poly.entity_id
_entity_poly.type
_entity_poly.pdbx_seq_one_letter_code
_entity_poly.pdbx_strand_id
1 'polypeptide(L)'
;MKQILKNLIFAVAFITGFSSIAQTKIDSLIQKIDNKDVYLIFAQKMSPRISGSFGSEMVSIGKKATPELIKILDDHNKGIAAHVILSKIYNWEEPICCDVMSDGRIEIVFLNGLKIHIENNNLSATAEDLKANKAKWKQYTET
;
A
#
# COMPACT_ATOMS: atom_id res chain seq x y z
N MET A 1 -29.96 16.02 -45.57
CA MET A 1 -29.07 15.20 -44.72
C MET A 1 -27.82 15.98 -44.25
N LYS A 2 -27.96 17.13 -43.56
CA LYS A 2 -26.79 17.87 -43.02
C LYS A 2 -27.00 18.51 -41.64
N GLN A 3 -28.14 18.28 -40.98
CA GLN A 3 -28.46 18.94 -39.70
C GLN A 3 -28.41 18.01 -38.48
N ILE A 4 -28.34 16.69 -38.67
CA ILE A 4 -28.44 15.71 -37.56
C ILE A 4 -27.06 15.39 -36.96
N LEU A 5 -25.97 15.78 -37.63
CA LEU A 5 -24.60 15.45 -37.22
C LEU A 5 -23.93 16.47 -36.27
N LYS A 6 -24.61 17.55 -35.88
CA LYS A 6 -24.03 18.59 -35.00
C LYS A 6 -24.32 18.41 -33.51
N ASN A 7 -25.26 17.54 -33.14
CA ASN A 7 -25.66 17.35 -31.74
C ASN A 7 -24.99 16.16 -31.05
N LEU A 8 -24.12 15.40 -31.73
CA LEU A 8 -23.45 14.24 -31.13
C LEU A 8 -22.09 14.57 -30.48
N ILE A 9 -21.58 15.80 -30.64
CA ILE A 9 -20.23 16.18 -30.18
C ILE A 9 -20.25 16.76 -28.74
N PHE A 10 -21.42 17.09 -28.19
CA PHE A 10 -21.51 17.80 -26.91
C PHE A 10 -21.74 16.92 -25.66
N ALA A 11 -21.86 15.59 -25.83
CA ALA A 11 -22.19 14.68 -24.72
C ALA A 11 -20.98 13.96 -24.08
N VAL A 12 -19.74 14.23 -24.52
CA VAL A 12 -18.55 13.49 -24.04
C VAL A 12 -17.73 14.25 -22.98
N ALA A 13 -18.09 15.49 -22.63
CA ALA A 13 -17.26 16.35 -21.79
C ALA A 13 -17.54 16.30 -20.27
N PHE A 14 -18.35 15.35 -19.75
CA PHE A 14 -18.83 15.42 -18.35
C PHE A 14 -18.27 14.37 -17.37
N ILE A 15 -17.29 13.54 -17.77
CA ILE A 15 -16.79 12.47 -16.88
C ILE A 15 -15.43 12.79 -16.20
N THR A 16 -14.75 13.88 -16.57
CA THR A 16 -13.37 14.12 -16.08
C THR A 16 -13.26 14.90 -14.76
N GLY A 17 -14.36 15.33 -14.14
CA GLY A 17 -14.34 16.24 -12.99
C GLY A 17 -14.14 15.61 -11.60
N PHE A 18 -14.36 14.30 -11.44
CA PHE A 18 -14.31 13.65 -10.11
C PHE A 18 -12.93 13.12 -9.71
N SER A 19 -11.96 13.13 -10.63
CA SER A 19 -10.63 12.54 -10.41
C SER A 19 -9.73 13.42 -9.52
N SER A 20 -9.89 14.75 -9.55
CA SER A 20 -8.98 15.68 -8.87
C SER A 20 -9.11 15.62 -7.34
N ILE A 21 -10.33 15.60 -6.81
CA ILE A 21 -10.58 15.59 -5.35
C ILE A 21 -10.09 14.28 -4.71
N ALA A 22 -10.37 13.15 -5.36
CA ALA A 22 -9.89 11.85 -4.90
C ALA A 22 -8.35 11.80 -4.88
N GLN A 23 -7.69 12.33 -5.93
CA GLN A 23 -6.25 12.40 -6.00
C GLN A 23 -5.65 13.28 -4.89
N THR A 24 -6.18 14.49 -4.66
CA THR A 24 -5.69 15.38 -3.59
C THR A 24 -5.79 14.72 -2.21
N LYS A 25 -6.86 13.95 -1.96
CA LYS A 25 -6.99 13.18 -0.72
C LYS A 25 -5.94 12.08 -0.61
N ILE A 26 -5.72 11.31 -1.68
CA ILE A 26 -4.68 10.27 -1.72
C ILE A 26 -3.31 10.87 -1.47
N ASP A 27 -2.96 11.95 -2.16
CA ASP A 27 -1.67 12.62 -2.01
C ASP A 27 -1.45 13.09 -0.56
N SER A 28 -2.46 13.68 0.06
CA SER A 28 -2.41 14.10 1.47
C SER A 28 -2.20 12.93 2.43
N LEU A 29 -2.84 11.79 2.16
CA LEU A 29 -2.68 10.58 2.97
C LEU A 29 -1.29 9.95 2.78
N ILE A 30 -0.77 9.90 1.55
CA ILE A 30 0.57 9.40 1.23
C ILE A 30 1.65 10.16 2.00
N GLN A 31 1.53 11.49 2.15
CA GLN A 31 2.49 12.28 2.92
C GLN A 31 2.50 11.96 4.41
N LYS A 32 1.43 11.34 4.94
CA LYS A 32 1.33 10.96 6.35
C LYS A 32 1.78 9.52 6.63
N ILE A 33 2.02 8.73 5.58
CA ILE A 33 2.47 7.35 5.74
C ILE A 33 3.91 7.35 6.25
N ASP A 34 4.13 6.56 7.30
CA ASP A 34 5.45 6.32 7.89
C ASP A 34 5.51 4.88 8.42
N ASN A 35 6.64 4.22 8.25
CA ASN A 35 6.89 2.85 8.71
C ASN A 35 6.81 2.75 10.24
N LYS A 36 7.09 3.84 10.97
CA LYS A 36 6.97 3.88 12.45
C LYS A 36 5.54 3.68 12.95
N ASP A 37 4.54 3.94 12.10
CA ASP A 37 3.14 3.75 12.44
C ASP A 37 2.70 2.28 12.22
N VAL A 38 3.57 1.45 11.66
CA VAL A 38 3.32 0.02 11.53
C VAL A 38 3.70 -0.69 12.82
N TYR A 39 2.85 -1.60 13.27
CA TYR A 39 3.15 -2.50 14.38
C TYR A 39 2.58 -3.88 14.10
N LEU A 40 3.21 -4.89 14.70
CA LEU A 40 2.82 -6.29 14.54
C LEU A 40 2.09 -6.74 15.81
N ILE A 41 0.86 -7.22 15.67
CA ILE A 41 0.16 -7.88 16.76
C ILE A 41 0.48 -9.37 16.69
N PHE A 42 0.99 -9.90 17.80
CA PHE A 42 1.22 -11.33 17.98
C PHE A 42 0.10 -11.89 18.87
N ALA A 43 -0.97 -12.39 18.24
CA ALA A 43 -2.04 -13.09 18.94
C ALA A 43 -2.00 -14.58 18.60
N GLN A 44 -2.75 -15.01 17.58
CA GLN A 44 -2.70 -16.37 17.02
C GLN A 44 -2.00 -16.44 15.65
N LYS A 45 -1.89 -15.28 14.98
CA LYS A 45 -1.17 -15.05 13.73
C LYS A 45 -0.42 -13.73 13.85
N MET A 46 0.67 -13.56 13.10
CA MET A 46 1.34 -12.27 13.02
C MET A 46 0.56 -11.34 12.11
N SER A 47 0.00 -10.29 12.70
CA SER A 47 -0.97 -9.42 12.04
C SER A 47 -0.44 -7.99 11.95
N PRO A 48 -0.06 -7.49 10.76
CA PRO A 48 0.37 -6.11 10.65
C PRO A 48 -0.80 -5.14 10.81
N ARG A 49 -0.56 -4.10 11.58
CA ARG A 49 -1.48 -3.00 11.83
C ARG A 49 -0.78 -1.68 11.58
N ILE A 50 -1.59 -0.65 11.33
CA ILE A 50 -1.13 0.72 11.13
C ILE A 50 -1.88 1.57 12.15
N SER A 51 -1.17 2.37 12.93
CA SER A 51 -1.75 3.33 13.87
C SER A 51 -2.34 4.54 13.14
N GLY A 52 -3.32 5.18 13.78
CA GLY A 52 -3.98 6.37 13.23
C GLY A 52 -5.05 6.08 12.18
N SER A 53 -5.76 7.13 11.76
CA SER A 53 -6.87 7.03 10.80
C SER A 53 -6.41 6.92 9.35
N PHE A 54 -5.20 7.36 9.02
CA PHE A 54 -4.77 7.44 7.62
C PHE A 54 -4.69 6.06 6.94
N GLY A 55 -4.25 5.03 7.67
CA GLY A 55 -4.19 3.65 7.16
C GLY A 55 -5.58 3.11 6.84
N SER A 56 -6.57 3.31 7.72
CA SER A 56 -7.95 2.90 7.48
C SER A 56 -8.62 3.74 6.38
N GLU A 57 -8.30 5.03 6.31
CA GLU A 57 -8.75 5.90 5.23
C GLU A 57 -8.20 5.46 3.86
N MET A 58 -6.91 5.13 3.75
CA MET A 58 -6.33 4.60 2.52
C MET A 58 -6.95 3.26 2.12
N VAL A 59 -7.17 2.36 3.08
CA VAL A 59 -7.89 1.09 2.82
C VAL A 59 -9.31 1.36 2.33
N SER A 60 -10.01 2.35 2.88
CA SER A 60 -11.37 2.72 2.46
C SER A 60 -11.43 3.31 1.04
N ILE A 61 -10.38 4.01 0.61
CA ILE A 61 -10.23 4.45 -0.79
C ILE A 61 -10.06 3.24 -1.73
N GLY A 62 -9.47 2.16 -1.21
CA GLY A 62 -9.36 0.88 -1.89
C GLY A 62 -8.39 0.92 -3.08
N LYS A 63 -8.69 0.13 -4.12
CA LYS A 63 -7.82 -0.04 -5.30
C LYS A 63 -7.48 1.25 -6.05
N LYS A 64 -8.24 2.34 -5.83
CA LYS A 64 -7.91 3.67 -6.39
C LYS A 64 -6.61 4.25 -5.83
N ALA A 65 -6.21 3.87 -4.61
CA ALA A 65 -4.95 4.30 -4.00
C ALA A 65 -3.73 3.49 -4.48
N THR A 66 -3.94 2.35 -5.14
CA THR A 66 -2.88 1.41 -5.53
C THR A 66 -1.73 2.05 -6.31
N PRO A 67 -1.95 2.89 -7.34
CA PRO A 67 -0.85 3.47 -8.11
C PRO A 67 0.08 4.34 -7.27
N GLU A 68 -0.47 5.15 -6.37
CA GLU A 68 0.33 6.01 -5.49
C GLU A 68 1.05 5.20 -4.41
N LEU A 69 0.41 4.17 -3.86
CA LEU A 69 1.04 3.25 -2.91
C LEU A 69 2.21 2.50 -3.56
N ILE A 70 2.07 2.03 -4.80
CA ILE A 70 3.16 1.35 -5.53
C ILE A 70 4.36 2.27 -5.73
N LYS A 71 4.15 3.58 -6.00
CA LYS A 71 5.25 4.54 -6.20
C LYS A 71 6.17 4.64 -4.99
N ILE A 72 5.64 4.49 -3.78
CA ILE A 72 6.36 4.66 -2.51
C ILE A 72 6.83 3.33 -1.88
N LEU A 73 6.63 2.18 -2.54
CA LEU A 73 7.03 0.87 -1.97
C LEU A 73 8.53 0.70 -1.78
N ASP A 74 9.34 1.48 -2.50
CA ASP A 74 10.81 1.52 -2.39
C ASP A 74 11.33 2.68 -1.51
N ASP A 75 10.44 3.43 -0.87
CA ASP A 75 10.81 4.45 0.12
C ASP A 75 11.14 3.79 1.48
N HIS A 76 12.34 4.03 2.00
CA HIS A 76 12.79 3.44 3.27
C HIS A 76 11.96 3.82 4.49
N ASN A 77 11.25 4.96 4.44
CA ASN A 77 10.40 5.43 5.52
C ASN A 77 8.92 5.07 5.31
N LYS A 78 8.52 4.60 4.12
CA LYS A 78 7.08 4.38 3.82
C LYS A 78 6.76 2.99 3.27
N GLY A 79 7.75 2.26 2.77
CA GLY A 79 7.55 1.05 1.98
C GLY A 79 6.88 -0.10 2.73
N ILE A 80 7.16 -0.26 4.03
CA ILE A 80 6.52 -1.27 4.88
C ILE A 80 5.05 -0.89 5.10
N ALA A 81 4.78 0.36 5.46
CA ALA A 81 3.42 0.84 5.66
C ALA A 81 2.59 0.74 4.37
N ALA A 82 3.17 1.13 3.22
CA ALA A 82 2.53 0.99 1.92
C ALA A 82 2.22 -0.47 1.56
N HIS A 83 3.15 -1.40 1.86
CA HIS A 83 2.92 -2.84 1.69
C HIS A 83 1.73 -3.31 2.53
N VAL A 84 1.68 -2.95 3.82
CA VAL A 84 0.59 -3.35 4.73
C VAL A 84 -0.77 -2.81 4.26
N ILE A 85 -0.82 -1.57 3.79
CA ILE A 85 -2.06 -0.98 3.22
C ILE A 85 -2.49 -1.77 1.98
N LEU A 86 -1.57 -2.04 1.06
CA LEU A 86 -1.88 -2.81 -0.16
C LEU A 86 -2.37 -4.23 0.18
N SER A 87 -1.71 -4.93 1.11
CA SER A 87 -2.16 -6.25 1.57
C SER A 87 -3.60 -6.20 2.10
N LYS A 88 -3.99 -5.15 2.83
CA LYS A 88 -5.37 -4.97 3.28
C LYS A 88 -6.35 -4.67 2.14
N ILE A 89 -5.98 -3.81 1.18
CA ILE A 89 -6.82 -3.47 0.02
C ILE A 89 -7.15 -4.72 -0.81
N TYR A 90 -6.19 -5.64 -0.95
CA TYR A 90 -6.33 -6.85 -1.75
C TYR A 90 -6.71 -8.09 -0.93
N ASN A 91 -7.02 -7.92 0.36
CA ASN A 91 -7.32 -9.02 1.30
C ASN A 91 -6.27 -10.14 1.24
N TRP A 92 -4.99 -9.78 1.13
CA TRP A 92 -3.92 -10.76 1.17
C TRP A 92 -3.87 -11.35 2.58
N GLU A 93 -4.25 -12.62 2.68
CA GLU A 93 -4.38 -13.33 3.96
C GLU A 93 -3.12 -13.16 4.81
N GLU A 94 -3.33 -12.85 6.10
CA GLU A 94 -2.25 -12.70 7.06
C GLU A 94 -1.55 -14.06 7.24
N PRO A 95 -0.22 -14.14 7.08
CA PRO A 95 0.49 -15.41 7.19
C PRO A 95 0.26 -16.04 8.57
N ILE A 96 -0.06 -17.34 8.57
CA ILE A 96 -0.34 -18.11 9.78
C ILE A 96 0.94 -18.37 10.61
N CYS A 97 2.10 -18.23 9.97
CA CYS A 97 3.40 -18.34 10.61
C CYS A 97 4.39 -17.49 9.81
N CYS A 98 5.20 -16.69 10.48
CA CYS A 98 6.37 -16.06 9.89
C CYS A 98 7.56 -16.94 10.22
N ASP A 99 8.47 -17.18 9.26
CA ASP A 99 9.79 -17.70 9.59
C ASP A 99 10.50 -16.64 10.44
N VAL A 100 10.40 -16.76 11.76
CA VAL A 100 11.11 -15.89 12.69
C VAL A 100 12.53 -16.44 12.82
N MET A 101 13.47 -15.80 12.12
CA MET A 101 14.89 -16.02 12.38
C MET A 101 15.32 -15.00 13.43
N SER A 102 15.82 -15.47 14.57
CA SER A 102 16.34 -14.62 15.64
C SER A 102 17.82 -14.96 15.89
N ASP A 103 18.68 -13.95 15.87
CA ASP A 103 20.07 -14.04 16.30
C ASP A 103 20.28 -13.53 17.74
N GLY A 104 19.18 -13.21 18.45
CA GLY A 104 19.16 -12.62 19.78
C GLY A 104 19.12 -11.09 19.83
N ARG A 105 19.27 -10.38 18.69
CA ARG A 105 19.13 -8.91 18.61
C ARG A 105 18.16 -8.45 17.53
N ILE A 106 18.11 -9.17 16.42
CA ILE A 106 17.26 -8.84 15.27
C ILE A 106 16.34 -10.02 15.02
N GLU A 107 15.04 -9.76 14.93
CA GLU A 107 14.06 -10.73 14.43
C GLU A 107 13.76 -10.43 12.97
N ILE A 108 13.78 -11.46 12.12
CA ILE A 108 13.39 -11.34 10.71
C ILE A 108 12.00 -11.96 10.56
N VAL A 109 11.08 -11.25 9.93
CA VAL A 109 9.73 -11.73 9.62
C VAL A 109 9.43 -11.55 8.14
N PHE A 110 8.64 -12.47 7.57
CA PHE A 110 8.15 -12.37 6.21
C PHE A 110 6.66 -12.09 6.22
N LEU A 111 6.27 -10.91 5.72
CA LEU A 111 4.88 -10.51 5.53
C LEU A 111 4.57 -10.50 4.04
N ASN A 112 3.78 -11.47 3.57
CA ASN A 112 3.35 -11.55 2.17
C ASN A 112 4.51 -11.39 1.17
N GLY A 113 5.65 -12.01 1.48
CA GLY A 113 6.85 -11.98 0.65
C GLY A 113 7.73 -10.72 0.77
N LEU A 114 7.41 -9.79 1.66
CA LEU A 114 8.31 -8.72 2.12
C LEU A 114 9.05 -9.18 3.38
N LYS A 115 10.38 -9.12 3.33
CA LYS A 115 11.26 -9.38 4.48
C LYS A 115 11.37 -8.11 5.33
N ILE A 116 11.12 -8.23 6.62
CA ILE A 116 11.15 -7.13 7.60
C ILE A 116 12.07 -7.53 8.74
N HIS A 117 12.92 -6.61 9.14
CA HIS A 117 13.85 -6.70 10.25
C HIS A 117 13.25 -5.92 11.43
N ILE A 118 13.14 -6.57 12.59
CA ILE A 118 12.63 -6.01 13.83
C ILE A 118 13.80 -5.86 14.79
N GLU A 119 14.08 -4.64 15.20
CA GLU A 119 15.12 -4.34 16.20
C GLU A 119 14.58 -3.27 17.16
N ASN A 120 14.54 -3.58 18.46
CA ASN A 120 14.01 -2.66 19.49
C ASN A 120 12.59 -2.13 19.17
N ASN A 121 11.70 -3.00 18.68
CA ASN A 121 10.36 -2.68 18.18
C ASN A 121 10.30 -1.77 16.93
N ASN A 122 11.44 -1.47 16.31
CA ASN A 122 11.47 -0.74 15.05
C ASN A 122 11.45 -1.71 13.87
N LEU A 123 10.57 -1.44 12.91
CA LEU A 123 10.46 -2.20 11.67
C LEU A 123 11.31 -1.54 10.58
N SER A 124 12.15 -2.33 9.94
CA SER A 124 12.97 -1.89 8.81
C SER A 124 13.01 -2.95 7.71
N ALA A 125 13.32 -2.53 6.49
CA ALA A 125 13.53 -3.41 5.35
C ALA A 125 14.68 -2.87 4.52
N THR A 126 15.46 -3.77 3.92
CA THR A 126 16.59 -3.35 3.09
C THR A 126 16.09 -2.72 1.78
N ALA A 127 16.94 -1.93 1.12
CA ALA A 127 16.60 -1.33 -0.17
C ALA A 127 16.27 -2.41 -1.23
N GLU A 128 16.98 -3.55 -1.15
CA GLU A 128 16.77 -4.69 -2.03
C GLU A 128 15.40 -5.35 -1.79
N ASP A 129 15.04 -5.60 -0.53
CA ASP A 129 13.75 -6.18 -0.16
C ASP A 129 12.58 -5.28 -0.59
N LEU A 130 12.71 -3.96 -0.39
CA LEU A 130 11.71 -2.98 -0.79
C LEU A 130 11.55 -2.91 -2.32
N LYS A 131 12.66 -2.91 -3.06
CA LYS A 131 12.65 -2.94 -4.53
C LYS A 131 12.01 -4.22 -5.06
N ALA A 132 12.35 -5.37 -4.50
CA ALA A 132 11.75 -6.66 -4.86
C ALA A 132 10.24 -6.67 -4.56
N ASN A 133 9.83 -6.14 -3.41
CA ASN A 133 8.44 -5.98 -3.03
C ASN A 133 7.65 -5.09 -4.00
N LYS A 134 8.22 -3.95 -4.42
CA LYS A 134 7.61 -3.09 -5.46
C LYS A 134 7.41 -3.82 -6.77
N ALA A 135 8.38 -4.63 -7.20
CA ALA A 135 8.26 -5.43 -8.43
C ALA A 135 7.15 -6.48 -8.32
N LYS A 136 7.07 -7.21 -7.19
CA LYS A 136 6.00 -8.19 -6.93
C LYS A 136 4.61 -7.55 -6.98
N TRP A 137 4.45 -6.38 -6.33
CA TRP A 137 3.17 -5.66 -6.35
C TRP A 137 2.78 -5.19 -7.74
N LYS A 138 3.72 -4.62 -8.52
CA LYS A 138 3.45 -4.26 -9.91
C LYS A 138 2.93 -5.46 -10.70
N GLN A 139 3.65 -6.57 -10.64
CA GLN A 139 3.25 -7.81 -11.31
C GLN A 139 1.85 -8.29 -10.89
N TYR A 140 1.54 -8.24 -9.59
CA TYR A 140 0.25 -8.69 -9.05
C TYR A 140 -0.93 -7.78 -9.43
N THR A 141 -0.69 -6.48 -9.61
CA THR A 141 -1.77 -5.51 -9.86
C THR A 141 -1.98 -5.18 -11.34
N GLU A 142 -1.02 -5.52 -12.19
CA GLU A 142 -1.09 -5.32 -13.64
C GLU A 142 -1.73 -6.53 -14.38
N THR A 143 -1.91 -7.66 -13.69
CA THR A 143 -2.71 -8.82 -14.13
C THR A 143 -4.19 -8.69 -13.78
#